data_AF-A0A9P7GJJ8-F1
#
_entry.id   AF-A0A9P7GJJ8-F1
#
_cell.length_a   1.000
_cell.length_b   1.000
_cell.length_c   1.000
_cell.angle_alpha   90.00
_cell.angle_beta   90.00
_cell.angle_gamma   90.00
#
_symmetry.space_group_name_H-M   'P 1'
#
loop_
_entity.id
_entity.type
_entity.pdbx_description
1 polymer ?
#
loop_
_entity_poly.entity_id
_entity_poly.type
_entity_poly.pdbx_seq_one_letter_code
_entity_poly.pdbx_strand_id
1 'polypeptide(L)'
;MRHVGSINPTHHVHRFLAALLGVPLATEENEDAQGTPTLWFHESRGKDGNISNKQGLDKVKKAINGHSNLADLLTQDIIELKEKEAQDKDNTMEMKVNQQKLGEKERAIVNLQTFYKAVETQWSDTNHNCDIGHVQYAAPITVDVEGSTRHTSDWAAFQVTEEKVRSQFKGNIIDLESKYSPPELMKLFYPMGGPTFNFPTGRKLRIAGCATKEDLTNPTEIDREGQPCLIVGKDGNTTDITTGHYAGLVLFTLNEASTESVELGIYNWGIKHANVFSAEGDSGSLVWYTRDKKAFIVGQIHSGSSIGSSTSNHVTYCTPGWHLLDQTLRTLAAIIKIYSNEN
;
A
#
# COMPACT_ATOMS: atom_id res chain seq x y z
N MET A 1 5.27 1.43 15.96
CA MET A 1 4.13 0.63 15.43
C MET A 1 4.44 -0.87 15.54
N ARG A 2 3.55 -1.70 16.10
CA ARG A 2 3.77 -3.16 16.13
C ARG A 2 3.24 -3.80 14.85
N HIS A 3 4.12 -4.44 14.09
CA HIS A 3 3.69 -5.33 13.02
C HIS A 3 3.02 -6.55 13.65
N VAL A 4 1.76 -6.80 13.33
CA VAL A 4 1.04 -8.00 13.81
C VAL A 4 1.10 -9.10 12.75
N GLY A 5 1.14 -10.38 13.14
CA GLY A 5 1.14 -11.48 12.17
C GLY A 5 -0.17 -11.56 11.40
N SER A 6 -0.18 -12.17 10.22
CA SER A 6 -1.38 -12.32 9.38
C SER A 6 -2.50 -13.15 10.04
N ILE A 7 -2.17 -13.91 11.09
CA ILE A 7 -3.14 -14.64 11.93
C ILE A 7 -3.80 -13.76 13.00
N ASN A 8 -3.31 -12.54 13.22
CA ASN A 8 -3.93 -11.61 14.16
C ASN A 8 -5.19 -11.01 13.52
N PRO A 9 -6.36 -11.12 14.15
CA PRO A 9 -7.60 -10.53 13.65
C PRO A 9 -7.55 -9.01 13.42
N THR A 10 -6.62 -8.30 14.05
CA THR A 10 -6.45 -6.87 13.87
C THR A 10 -5.60 -6.51 12.65
N HIS A 11 -4.91 -7.46 12.01
CA HIS A 11 -3.95 -7.20 10.94
C HIS A 11 -4.46 -6.24 9.87
N HIS A 12 -5.69 -6.45 9.40
CA HIS A 12 -6.28 -5.69 8.29
C HIS A 12 -6.74 -4.29 8.68
N VAL A 13 -6.93 -4.03 9.98
CA VAL A 13 -7.31 -2.70 10.49
C VAL A 13 -6.12 -1.94 11.05
N HIS A 14 -4.93 -2.56 11.11
CA HIS A 14 -3.71 -1.83 11.44
C HIS A 14 -3.28 -0.88 10.33
N ARG A 15 -3.84 -0.96 9.11
CA ARG A 15 -3.46 -0.15 7.93
C ARG A 15 -3.28 1.35 8.21
N PHE A 16 -4.21 1.99 8.92
CA PHE A 16 -4.10 3.43 9.20
C PHE A 16 -2.98 3.76 10.21
N LEU A 17 -2.50 2.75 10.95
CA LEU A 17 -1.30 2.81 11.80
C LEU A 17 -0.10 2.12 11.15
N ALA A 18 -0.27 1.45 10.02
CA ALA A 18 0.77 0.78 9.26
C ALA A 18 1.05 1.70 8.10
N ALA A 19 1.98 2.59 8.39
CA ALA A 19 2.42 3.62 7.50
C ALA A 19 2.69 2.95 6.11
N LEU A 20 1.88 3.26 5.07
CA LEU A 20 2.09 2.97 3.64
C LEU A 20 2.34 4.23 2.74
N LEU A 21 3.62 4.54 2.50
CA LEU A 21 4.21 5.52 1.57
C LEU A 21 5.70 5.16 1.48
N GLY A 22 6.15 4.63 0.35
CA GLY A 22 7.54 4.17 0.29
C GLY A 22 8.50 5.32 -0.02
N VAL A 23 9.24 5.79 0.98
CA VAL A 23 10.40 6.70 0.80
C VAL A 23 11.69 5.90 1.02
N PRO A 24 12.70 5.92 0.13
CA PRO A 24 13.95 5.22 0.38
C PRO A 24 14.71 5.84 1.57
N LEU A 25 15.11 5.03 2.55
CA LEU A 25 16.14 5.35 3.56
C LEU A 25 17.48 4.82 3.07
N ALA A 26 18.51 5.64 3.21
CA ALA A 26 19.89 5.18 3.30
C ALA A 26 20.33 5.36 4.76
N THR A 27 20.99 4.35 5.35
CA THR A 27 21.65 4.49 6.65
C THR A 27 23.05 5.05 6.46
N GLU A 28 23.46 6.00 7.30
CA GLU A 28 24.77 6.67 7.23
C GLU A 28 25.97 5.69 7.31
N GLU A 29 25.79 4.53 7.95
CA GLU A 29 26.87 3.54 8.16
C GLU A 29 26.80 2.32 7.23
N ASN A 30 25.82 2.22 6.32
CA ASN A 30 25.70 1.07 5.42
C ASN A 30 24.93 1.40 4.12
N GLU A 31 25.67 1.56 3.02
CA GLU A 31 25.12 1.85 1.68
C GLU A 31 24.26 0.69 1.11
N ASP A 32 24.41 -0.53 1.65
CA ASP A 32 23.65 -1.72 1.23
C ASP A 32 22.35 -1.92 2.02
N ALA A 33 22.14 -1.15 3.08
CA ALA A 33 20.91 -1.19 3.89
C ALA A 33 19.91 -0.14 3.38
N GLN A 34 19.34 -0.41 2.20
CA GLN A 34 18.26 0.42 1.67
C GLN A 34 16.96 0.10 2.40
N GLY A 35 16.47 1.10 3.15
CA GLY A 35 15.26 1.07 3.95
C GLY A 35 14.08 1.78 3.27
N THR A 36 12.85 1.59 3.74
CA THR A 36 11.64 2.25 3.25
C THR A 36 10.63 2.30 4.39
N PRO A 37 10.57 3.42 5.11
CA PRO A 37 9.56 3.74 6.10
C PRO A 37 8.54 4.66 5.45
N THR A 38 7.37 4.67 6.07
CA THR A 38 6.28 5.51 5.62
C THR A 38 6.03 6.68 6.57
N LEU A 39 5.62 7.80 5.98
CA LEU A 39 4.95 8.91 6.64
C LEU A 39 3.43 8.82 6.68
N TRP A 40 2.92 9.23 7.84
CA TRP A 40 1.57 9.71 8.10
C TRP A 40 1.61 11.24 7.98
N PHE A 41 0.77 11.83 7.12
CA PHE A 41 0.55 13.28 7.14
C PHE A 41 -0.53 13.63 8.19
N HIS A 42 -0.28 14.73 8.90
CA HIS A 42 -1.14 15.30 9.95
C HIS A 42 -2.58 15.56 9.46
N GLU A 43 -3.50 15.74 10.41
CA GLU A 43 -4.91 16.18 10.31
C GLU A 43 -5.44 16.43 8.89
N SER A 44 -5.49 15.40 8.05
CA SER A 44 -6.21 15.46 6.80
C SER A 44 -7.68 15.28 7.16
N ARG A 45 -8.44 16.33 6.90
CA ARG A 45 -9.88 16.19 6.75
C ARG A 45 -10.08 15.43 5.43
N GLY A 46 -10.75 14.28 5.49
CA GLY A 46 -11.23 13.61 4.28
C GLY A 46 -12.14 14.53 3.48
N LYS A 47 -12.56 14.09 2.29
CA LYS A 47 -13.56 14.82 1.48
C LYS A 47 -14.86 15.13 2.24
N ASP A 48 -15.13 14.39 3.31
CA ASP A 48 -16.24 14.51 4.24
C ASP A 48 -15.97 15.45 5.43
N GLY A 49 -14.78 16.04 5.53
CA GLY A 49 -14.37 16.90 6.64
C GLY A 49 -13.82 16.15 7.86
N ASN A 50 -13.77 14.81 7.86
CA ASN A 50 -13.39 14.01 9.02
C ASN A 50 -11.87 13.80 9.14
N ILE A 51 -11.35 13.89 10.36
CA ILE A 51 -9.94 13.68 10.68
C ILE A 51 -9.53 12.21 10.41
N SER A 52 -8.37 11.99 9.79
CA SER A 52 -7.80 10.68 9.43
C SER A 52 -7.81 9.60 10.55
N ASN A 53 -7.56 9.98 11.81
CA ASN A 53 -7.65 9.04 12.95
C ASN A 53 -9.08 8.49 13.14
N LYS A 54 -10.11 9.30 12.87
CA LYS A 54 -11.52 8.85 12.91
C LYS A 54 -11.79 7.82 11.82
N GLN A 55 -11.26 8.03 10.61
CA GLN A 55 -11.39 7.07 9.51
C GLN A 55 -10.76 5.71 9.87
N GLY A 56 -9.60 5.71 10.53
CA GLY A 56 -8.97 4.50 11.05
C GLY A 56 -9.83 3.77 12.08
N LEU A 57 -10.31 4.50 13.09
CA LEU A 57 -11.22 3.95 14.11
C LEU A 57 -12.55 3.45 13.52
N ASP A 58 -13.06 4.10 12.48
CA ASP A 58 -14.29 3.67 11.79
C ASP A 58 -14.07 2.39 10.97
N LYS A 59 -12.88 2.18 10.38
CA LYS A 59 -12.49 0.88 9.80
C LYS A 59 -12.48 -0.22 10.87
N VAL A 60 -11.96 0.06 12.07
CA VAL A 60 -11.99 -0.89 13.20
C VAL A 60 -13.42 -1.20 13.63
N LYS A 61 -14.29 -0.18 13.78
CA LYS A 61 -15.73 -0.38 14.09
C LYS A 61 -16.43 -1.23 13.04
N LYS A 62 -16.19 -0.95 11.75
CA LYS A 62 -16.77 -1.73 10.66
C LYS A 62 -16.33 -3.20 10.71
N ALA A 63 -15.06 -3.46 11.03
CA ALA A 63 -14.56 -4.82 11.21
C ALA A 63 -15.23 -5.52 12.41
N ILE A 64 -15.37 -4.83 13.56
CA ILE A 64 -16.09 -5.35 14.73
C ILE A 64 -17.51 -5.77 14.33
N ASN A 65 -18.26 -4.86 13.69
CA ASN A 65 -19.64 -5.14 13.27
C ASN A 65 -19.72 -6.31 12.28
N GLY A 66 -18.79 -6.40 11.32
CA GLY A 66 -18.73 -7.51 10.38
C GLY A 66 -18.49 -8.86 11.07
N HIS A 67 -17.60 -8.91 12.07
CA HIS A 67 -17.39 -10.12 12.86
C HIS A 67 -18.59 -10.46 13.75
N SER A 68 -19.26 -9.47 14.35
CA SER A 68 -20.47 -9.68 15.15
C SER A 68 -21.61 -10.27 14.30
N ASN A 69 -21.89 -9.69 13.13
CA ASN A 69 -22.93 -10.21 12.24
C ASN A 69 -22.67 -11.67 11.82
N LEU A 70 -21.40 -12.02 11.53
CA LEU A 70 -21.03 -13.40 11.21
C LEU A 70 -21.15 -14.34 12.42
N ALA A 71 -20.87 -13.86 13.64
CA ALA A 71 -21.06 -14.64 14.86
C ALA A 71 -22.54 -14.92 15.12
N ASP A 72 -23.41 -13.94 14.89
CA ASP A 72 -24.86 -14.09 15.03
C ASP A 72 -25.42 -15.13 14.04
N LEU A 73 -24.98 -15.07 12.77
CA LEU A 73 -25.34 -16.07 11.75
C LEU A 73 -24.88 -17.48 12.16
N LEU A 74 -23.63 -17.63 12.59
CA LEU A 74 -23.11 -18.94 13.04
C LEU A 74 -23.87 -19.47 14.26
N THR A 75 -24.31 -18.59 15.17
CA THR A 75 -25.12 -18.96 16.33
C THR A 75 -26.49 -19.49 15.88
N GLN A 76 -27.13 -18.83 14.92
CA GLN A 76 -28.40 -19.29 14.34
C GLN A 76 -28.25 -20.66 13.66
N ASP A 77 -27.22 -20.84 12.83
CA ASP A 77 -26.93 -22.11 12.16
C ASP A 77 -26.72 -23.26 13.18
N ILE A 78 -26.02 -22.98 14.28
CA ILE A 78 -25.81 -23.98 15.36
C ILE A 78 -27.13 -24.35 16.04
N ILE A 79 -28.04 -23.39 16.25
CA ILE A 79 -29.37 -23.66 16.85
C ILE A 79 -30.18 -24.55 15.90
N GLU A 80 -30.24 -24.21 14.61
CA GLU A 80 -30.97 -25.02 13.62
C GLU A 80 -30.40 -26.44 13.49
N LEU A 81 -29.08 -26.58 13.50
CA LEU A 81 -28.42 -27.88 13.42
C LEU A 81 -28.70 -28.74 14.66
N LYS A 82 -28.77 -28.13 15.85
CA LYS A 82 -29.17 -28.83 17.09
C LYS A 82 -30.59 -29.35 17.05
N GLU A 83 -31.52 -28.60 16.45
CA GLU A 83 -32.90 -29.04 16.27
C GLU A 83 -33.01 -30.21 15.28
N LYS A 84 -32.08 -30.29 14.31
CA LYS A 84 -32.01 -31.34 13.28
C LYS A 84 -31.07 -32.51 13.66
N GLU A 85 -30.42 -32.46 14.83
CA GLU A 85 -29.35 -33.39 15.25
C GLU A 85 -29.83 -34.83 15.54
N ALA A 86 -31.14 -35.06 15.56
CA ALA A 86 -31.70 -36.36 15.94
C ALA A 86 -31.36 -37.53 14.98
N GLN A 87 -30.84 -37.29 13.76
CA GLN A 87 -30.72 -38.34 12.73
C GLN A 87 -29.48 -38.35 11.82
N ASP A 88 -28.52 -37.41 11.93
CA ASP A 88 -27.43 -37.30 10.93
C ASP A 88 -26.04 -36.97 11.52
N LYS A 89 -25.02 -37.74 11.13
CA LYS A 89 -23.60 -37.53 11.51
C LYS A 89 -23.00 -36.30 10.81
N ASP A 90 -23.49 -35.94 9.63
CA ASP A 90 -23.01 -34.77 8.90
C ASP A 90 -23.38 -33.47 9.65
N ASN A 91 -24.57 -33.42 10.26
CA ASN A 91 -25.01 -32.30 11.11
C ASN A 91 -24.09 -32.11 12.34
N THR A 92 -23.62 -33.20 12.95
CA THR A 92 -22.67 -33.11 14.08
C THR A 92 -21.31 -32.56 13.66
N MET A 93 -20.83 -32.91 12.47
CA MET A 93 -19.55 -32.38 11.96
C MET A 93 -19.66 -30.90 11.59
N GLU A 94 -20.74 -30.52 10.92
CA GLU A 94 -21.02 -29.13 10.56
C GLU A 94 -21.18 -28.24 11.79
N MET A 95 -21.89 -28.72 12.82
CA MET A 95 -22.03 -28.01 14.09
C MET A 95 -20.67 -27.75 14.75
N LYS A 96 -19.75 -28.74 14.77
CA LYS A 96 -18.40 -28.56 15.32
C LYS A 96 -17.60 -27.51 14.55
N VAL A 97 -17.70 -27.51 13.22
CA VAL A 97 -17.04 -26.50 12.38
C VAL A 97 -17.60 -25.11 12.67
N ASN A 98 -18.92 -24.98 12.80
CA ASN A 98 -19.57 -23.69 13.10
C ASN A 98 -19.21 -23.19 14.50
N GLN A 99 -19.12 -24.08 15.50
CA GLN A 99 -18.64 -23.73 16.85
C GLN A 99 -17.19 -23.22 16.84
N GLN A 100 -16.30 -23.87 16.07
CA GLN A 100 -14.91 -23.40 15.93
C GLN A 100 -14.87 -22.00 15.30
N LYS A 101 -15.60 -21.80 14.19
CA LYS A 101 -15.68 -20.51 13.50
C LYS A 101 -16.26 -19.43 14.42
N LEU A 102 -17.29 -19.75 15.21
CA LEU A 102 -17.89 -18.81 16.17
C LEU A 102 -16.83 -18.34 17.17
N GLY A 103 -16.08 -19.27 17.78
CA GLY A 103 -15.00 -18.93 18.71
C GLY A 103 -13.88 -18.09 18.06
N GLU A 104 -13.59 -18.30 16.77
CA GLU A 104 -12.67 -17.43 16.01
C GLU A 104 -13.22 -16.00 15.83
N LYS A 105 -14.52 -15.85 15.53
CA LYS A 105 -15.17 -14.53 15.40
C LYS A 105 -15.23 -13.81 16.73
N GLU A 106 -15.60 -14.48 17.82
CA GLU A 106 -15.63 -13.89 19.16
C GLU A 106 -14.24 -13.40 19.59
N ARG A 107 -13.20 -14.22 19.37
CA ARG A 107 -11.81 -13.84 19.65
C ARG A 107 -11.38 -12.63 18.81
N ALA A 108 -11.79 -12.57 17.54
CA ALA A 108 -11.54 -11.43 16.68
C ALA A 108 -12.20 -10.14 17.21
N ILE A 109 -13.47 -10.21 17.62
CA ILE A 109 -14.20 -9.08 18.21
C ILE A 109 -13.46 -8.53 19.43
N VAL A 110 -13.08 -9.41 20.37
CA VAL A 110 -12.35 -9.00 21.59
C VAL A 110 -11.04 -8.32 21.24
N ASN A 111 -10.25 -8.90 20.32
CA ASN A 111 -8.97 -8.31 19.91
C ASN A 111 -9.16 -6.95 19.23
N LEU A 112 -10.16 -6.81 18.36
CA LEU A 112 -10.48 -5.55 17.68
C LEU A 112 -10.97 -4.48 18.65
N GLN A 113 -11.78 -4.83 19.64
CA GLN A 113 -12.23 -3.91 20.69
C GLN A 113 -11.07 -3.44 21.58
N THR A 114 -10.17 -4.35 21.95
CA THR A 114 -8.96 -3.99 22.70
C THR A 114 -8.07 -3.07 21.88
N PHE A 115 -7.88 -3.37 20.59
CA PHE A 115 -7.13 -2.51 19.68
C PHE A 115 -7.77 -1.13 19.53
N TYR A 116 -9.09 -1.06 19.31
CA TYR A 116 -9.84 0.19 19.24
C TYR A 116 -9.56 1.08 20.45
N LYS A 117 -9.72 0.53 21.66
CA LYS A 117 -9.46 1.26 22.91
C LYS A 117 -8.01 1.70 23.03
N ALA A 118 -7.06 0.85 22.62
CA ALA A 118 -5.64 1.21 22.65
C ALA A 118 -5.33 2.39 21.72
N VAL A 119 -5.90 2.40 20.51
CA VAL A 119 -5.75 3.50 19.56
C VAL A 119 -6.40 4.77 20.10
N GLU A 120 -7.65 4.67 20.54
CA GLU A 120 -8.41 5.81 21.07
C GLU A 120 -7.73 6.46 22.29
N THR A 121 -7.07 5.66 23.14
CA THR A 121 -6.41 6.17 24.36
C THR A 121 -4.97 6.62 24.13
N GLN A 122 -4.17 5.86 23.36
CA GLN A 122 -2.75 6.15 23.19
C GLN A 122 -2.47 7.13 22.05
N TRP A 123 -3.35 7.20 21.05
CA TRP A 123 -3.15 7.97 19.80
C TRP A 123 -4.14 9.14 19.64
N SER A 124 -4.91 9.47 20.69
CA SER A 124 -5.81 10.64 20.69
C SER A 124 -5.06 11.96 20.83
N ASP A 125 -3.97 11.99 21.60
CA ASP A 125 -3.10 13.17 21.69
C ASP A 125 -2.02 13.13 20.60
N THR A 126 -2.41 13.62 19.43
CA THR A 126 -1.55 13.65 18.24
C THR A 126 -0.34 14.58 18.38
N ASN A 127 -0.40 15.58 19.28
CA ASN A 127 0.68 16.55 19.46
C ASN A 127 1.85 16.02 20.30
N HIS A 128 1.60 15.01 21.15
CA HIS A 128 2.62 14.49 22.06
C HIS A 128 2.97 13.01 21.80
N ASN A 129 2.03 12.22 21.27
CA ASN A 129 2.20 10.77 21.18
C ASN A 129 2.50 10.25 19.76
N CYS A 130 2.51 11.11 18.75
CA CYS A 130 2.65 10.74 17.34
C CYS A 130 3.92 11.31 16.66
N ASP A 131 4.97 11.59 17.42
CA ASP A 131 6.27 11.98 16.87
C ASP A 131 7.15 10.74 16.60
N ILE A 132 7.61 10.58 15.35
CA ILE A 132 8.53 9.51 14.93
C ILE A 132 9.89 10.05 14.45
N GLY A 133 10.09 11.37 14.38
CA GLY A 133 11.23 11.97 13.71
C GLY A 133 10.96 13.39 13.20
N HIS A 134 11.83 13.90 12.32
CA HIS A 134 11.71 15.25 11.78
C HIS A 134 12.03 15.30 10.28
N VAL A 135 11.41 16.25 9.57
CA VAL A 135 11.68 16.48 8.14
C VAL A 135 13.11 16.99 7.96
N GLN A 136 13.84 16.35 7.06
CA GLN A 136 15.22 16.70 6.68
C GLN A 136 15.23 17.53 5.40
N TYR A 137 14.32 17.23 4.48
CA TYR A 137 14.21 17.90 3.20
C TYR A 137 12.77 17.88 2.70
N ALA A 138 12.27 19.03 2.27
CA ALA A 138 11.05 19.15 1.51
C ALA A 138 11.19 20.39 0.61
N ALA A 139 11.08 20.18 -0.69
CA ALA A 139 11.12 21.25 -1.68
C ALA A 139 9.74 21.43 -2.33
N PRO A 140 9.46 22.61 -2.90
CA PRO A 140 8.30 22.78 -3.78
C PRO A 140 8.31 21.75 -4.92
N ILE A 141 7.13 21.32 -5.35
CA ILE A 141 6.98 20.46 -6.52
C ILE A 141 7.54 21.20 -7.74
N THR A 142 8.48 20.56 -8.44
CA THR A 142 9.13 21.12 -9.63
C THR A 142 9.21 20.08 -10.74
N VAL A 143 9.49 20.53 -11.96
CA VAL A 143 9.81 19.64 -13.09
C VAL A 143 11.28 19.85 -13.44
N ASP A 144 12.01 18.75 -13.64
CA ASP A 144 13.44 18.79 -13.98
C ASP A 144 13.67 19.26 -15.43
N VAL A 145 13.40 20.54 -15.70
CA VAL A 145 13.61 21.16 -17.00
C VAL A 145 15.10 21.35 -17.27
N GLU A 146 15.88 21.69 -16.24
CA GLU A 146 17.31 21.99 -16.34
C GLU A 146 18.17 20.72 -16.50
N GLY A 147 17.82 19.63 -15.82
CA GLY A 147 18.49 18.33 -15.92
C GLY A 147 18.09 17.51 -17.15
N SER A 148 17.31 18.08 -18.07
CA SER A 148 16.85 17.50 -19.35
C SER A 148 15.94 16.26 -19.26
N THR A 149 15.66 15.75 -18.05
CA THR A 149 14.80 14.57 -17.88
C THR A 149 13.31 14.92 -17.93
N ARG A 150 12.95 16.15 -17.55
CA ARG A 150 11.58 16.67 -17.46
C ARG A 150 10.66 15.83 -16.58
N HIS A 151 11.18 15.07 -15.63
CA HIS A 151 10.33 14.36 -14.66
C HIS A 151 9.87 15.30 -13.55
N THR A 152 8.70 15.03 -12.97
CA THR A 152 8.23 15.74 -11.76
C THR A 152 9.01 15.29 -10.53
N SER A 153 9.54 16.25 -9.78
CA SER A 153 10.14 16.07 -8.46
C SER A 153 9.09 16.41 -7.39
N ASP A 154 8.44 15.39 -6.85
CA ASP A 154 7.44 15.48 -5.78
C ASP A 154 7.81 14.49 -4.66
N TRP A 155 8.79 14.88 -3.84
CA TRP A 155 9.29 14.04 -2.76
C TRP A 155 9.84 14.86 -1.59
N ALA A 156 9.91 14.22 -0.43
CA ALA A 156 10.49 14.76 0.78
C ALA A 156 11.26 13.65 1.52
N ALA A 157 12.23 14.05 2.34
CA ALA A 157 12.96 13.15 3.23
C ALA A 157 12.81 13.61 4.68
N PHE A 158 12.82 12.64 5.58
CA PHE A 158 12.72 12.85 7.02
C PHE A 158 13.60 11.83 7.73
N GLN A 159 14.16 12.23 8.86
CA GLN A 159 14.94 11.35 9.71
C GLN A 159 14.04 10.77 10.79
N VAL A 160 14.06 9.45 10.91
CA VAL A 160 13.30 8.72 11.93
C VAL A 160 14.15 8.52 13.17
N THR A 161 13.56 8.67 14.36
CA THR A 161 14.21 8.31 15.62
C THR A 161 14.38 6.79 15.70
N GLU A 162 15.61 6.30 15.65
CA GLU A 162 15.93 4.87 15.59
C GLU A 162 15.26 4.06 16.72
N GLU A 163 15.37 4.53 17.97
CA GLU A 163 14.81 3.85 19.14
C GLU A 163 13.30 3.57 19.02
N LYS A 164 12.58 4.46 18.31
CA LYS A 164 11.13 4.34 18.10
C LYS A 164 10.76 3.27 17.06
N VAL A 165 11.69 2.91 16.15
CA VAL A 165 11.38 2.04 15.00
C VAL A 165 12.22 0.77 14.90
N ARG A 166 13.45 0.74 15.43
CA ARG A 166 14.44 -0.33 15.21
C ARG A 166 13.90 -1.72 15.50
N SER A 167 13.18 -1.89 16.61
CA SER A 167 12.66 -3.20 17.02
C SER A 167 11.58 -3.76 16.08
N GLN A 168 10.93 -2.89 15.31
CA GLN A 168 9.79 -3.23 14.45
C GLN A 168 10.11 -3.10 12.96
N PHE A 169 11.22 -2.44 12.61
CA PHE A 169 11.65 -2.28 11.23
C PHE A 169 11.98 -3.64 10.60
N LYS A 170 11.33 -3.95 9.47
CA LYS A 170 11.51 -5.20 8.72
C LYS A 170 12.13 -4.99 7.33
N GLY A 171 12.59 -3.78 7.04
CA GLY A 171 13.04 -3.39 5.71
C GLY A 171 11.90 -3.04 4.76
N ASN A 172 12.23 -2.98 3.47
CA ASN A 172 11.36 -2.43 2.41
C ASN A 172 10.41 -3.51 1.98
N ILE A 173 9.23 -3.50 2.56
CA ILE A 173 8.24 -4.55 2.34
C ILE A 173 6.93 -3.87 1.97
N ILE A 174 6.31 -4.39 0.92
CA ILE A 174 4.92 -4.15 0.59
C ILE A 174 4.11 -5.23 1.32
N ASP A 175 3.15 -4.81 2.14
CA ASP A 175 2.12 -5.70 2.66
C ASP A 175 1.04 -5.84 1.59
N LEU A 176 0.82 -7.07 1.09
CA LEU A 176 -0.19 -7.35 0.06
C LEU A 176 -1.62 -7.42 0.64
N GLU A 177 -1.76 -7.19 1.94
CA GLU A 177 -3.01 -7.07 2.68
C GLU A 177 -3.97 -8.25 2.48
N SER A 178 -5.27 -8.04 2.69
CA SER A 178 -6.32 -9.07 2.57
C SER A 178 -7.49 -8.69 1.71
N LYS A 179 -7.39 -7.58 0.97
CA LYS A 179 -8.44 -7.19 0.03
C LYS A 179 -8.76 -8.31 -0.96
N TYR A 180 -7.74 -9.06 -1.37
CA TYR A 180 -7.87 -10.25 -2.21
C TYR A 180 -7.35 -11.48 -1.49
N SER A 181 -7.97 -12.64 -1.73
CA SER A 181 -7.34 -13.92 -1.40
C SER A 181 -6.08 -14.13 -2.25
N PRO A 182 -5.13 -14.98 -1.81
CA PRO A 182 -3.93 -15.26 -2.59
C PRO A 182 -4.22 -15.68 -4.05
N PRO A 183 -5.17 -16.61 -4.33
CA PRO A 183 -5.51 -16.97 -5.69
C PRO A 183 -6.10 -15.81 -6.52
N GLU A 184 -6.92 -14.96 -5.90
CA GLU A 184 -7.50 -13.79 -6.58
C GLU A 184 -6.41 -12.78 -6.94
N LEU A 185 -5.49 -12.48 -6.01
CA LEU A 185 -4.39 -11.55 -6.27
C LEU A 185 -3.47 -12.10 -7.36
N MET A 186 -3.12 -13.39 -7.30
CA MET A 186 -2.33 -14.06 -8.33
C MET A 186 -2.97 -13.93 -9.71
N LYS A 187 -4.29 -14.06 -9.81
CA LYS A 187 -5.04 -13.91 -11.06
C LYS A 187 -5.04 -12.48 -11.60
N LEU A 188 -4.87 -11.48 -10.74
CA LEU A 188 -4.73 -10.08 -11.16
C LEU A 188 -3.36 -9.83 -11.81
N PHE A 189 -2.28 -10.38 -11.25
CA PHE A 189 -0.94 -10.24 -11.82
C PHE A 189 -0.66 -11.20 -12.99
N TYR A 190 -1.36 -12.33 -13.07
CA TYR A 190 -1.13 -13.36 -14.10
C TYR A 190 -2.45 -13.89 -14.67
N PRO A 191 -3.13 -13.10 -15.52
CA PRO A 191 -4.46 -13.45 -16.04
C PRO A 191 -4.48 -14.74 -16.88
N MET A 192 -3.38 -15.05 -17.59
CA MET A 192 -3.27 -16.19 -18.51
C MET A 192 -2.65 -17.44 -17.87
N GLY A 193 -2.29 -17.36 -16.58
CA GLY A 193 -1.56 -18.42 -15.89
C GLY A 193 -0.07 -18.44 -16.25
N GLY A 194 0.78 -18.51 -15.23
CA GLY A 194 2.23 -18.54 -15.37
C GLY A 194 2.92 -18.84 -14.04
N PRO A 195 4.12 -19.43 -14.02
CA PRO A 195 4.69 -20.05 -12.82
C PRO A 195 5.50 -19.10 -11.91
N THR A 196 5.39 -17.78 -12.01
CA THR A 196 6.44 -16.88 -11.49
C THR A 196 6.11 -16.13 -10.21
N PHE A 197 4.84 -15.88 -9.87
CA PHE A 197 4.51 -15.22 -8.61
C PHE A 197 4.15 -16.21 -7.51
N ASN A 198 5.17 -16.59 -6.75
CA ASN A 198 4.95 -17.22 -5.47
C ASN A 198 4.46 -16.16 -4.49
N PHE A 199 3.20 -16.27 -4.10
CA PHE A 199 2.61 -15.42 -3.10
C PHE A 199 3.48 -15.47 -1.81
N PRO A 200 3.99 -14.33 -1.33
CA PRO A 200 5.00 -14.32 -0.28
C PRO A 200 4.43 -14.78 1.06
N THR A 201 5.26 -15.45 1.85
CA THR A 201 4.92 -15.86 3.22
C THR A 201 4.51 -14.64 4.04
N GLY A 202 3.36 -14.75 4.73
CA GLY A 202 2.84 -13.65 5.54
C GLY A 202 2.41 -12.42 4.73
N ARG A 203 2.27 -12.54 3.40
CA ARG A 203 1.84 -11.45 2.48
C ARG A 203 2.85 -10.31 2.32
N LYS A 204 4.11 -10.57 2.64
CA LYS A 204 5.18 -9.55 2.69
C LYS A 204 6.08 -9.64 1.47
N LEU A 205 5.92 -8.71 0.53
CA LEU A 205 6.72 -8.65 -0.67
C LEU A 205 7.91 -7.70 -0.49
N ARG A 206 9.13 -8.22 -0.54
CA ARG A 206 10.34 -7.40 -0.35
C ARG A 206 10.68 -6.62 -1.62
N ILE A 207 10.92 -5.33 -1.47
CA ILE A 207 11.46 -4.46 -2.53
C ILE A 207 12.98 -4.68 -2.62
N ALA A 208 13.47 -4.91 -3.83
CA ALA A 208 14.87 -5.21 -4.12
C ALA A 208 15.61 -4.09 -4.83
N GLY A 209 14.90 -3.08 -5.34
CA GLY A 209 15.45 -1.98 -6.09
C GLY A 209 14.41 -1.33 -7.00
N CYS A 210 14.88 -0.65 -8.04
CA CYS A 210 14.04 -0.05 -9.08
C CYS A 210 14.02 -0.90 -10.36
N ALA A 211 12.97 -0.71 -11.16
CA ALA A 211 12.90 -1.21 -12.53
C ALA A 211 14.00 -0.58 -13.38
N THR A 212 14.66 -1.38 -14.21
CA THR A 212 15.58 -0.87 -15.23
C THR A 212 14.79 -0.40 -16.46
N LYS A 213 15.43 0.38 -17.34
CA LYS A 213 14.83 0.72 -18.64
C LYS A 213 14.51 -0.53 -19.46
N GLU A 214 15.38 -1.54 -19.42
CA GLU A 214 15.18 -2.81 -20.12
C GLU A 214 13.94 -3.56 -19.61
N ASP A 215 13.74 -3.57 -18.28
CA ASP A 215 12.55 -4.18 -17.64
C ASP A 215 11.25 -3.54 -18.15
N LEU A 216 11.26 -2.24 -18.41
CA LEU A 216 10.10 -1.48 -18.89
C LEU A 216 9.88 -1.60 -20.40
N THR A 217 10.94 -1.70 -21.20
CA THR A 217 10.84 -1.75 -22.67
C THR A 217 10.54 -3.15 -23.21
N ASN A 218 10.97 -4.20 -22.48
CA ASN A 218 10.86 -5.59 -22.92
C ASN A 218 10.09 -6.43 -21.90
N PRO A 219 8.79 -6.18 -21.68
CA PRO A 219 8.00 -6.97 -20.74
C PRO A 219 7.96 -8.43 -21.18
N THR A 220 8.26 -9.34 -20.24
CA THR A 220 8.18 -10.79 -20.45
C THR A 220 6.78 -11.35 -20.24
N GLU A 221 5.89 -10.57 -19.62
CA GLU A 221 4.52 -10.96 -19.32
C GLU A 221 3.61 -10.67 -20.51
N ILE A 222 2.56 -11.48 -20.65
CA ILE A 222 1.61 -11.40 -21.76
C ILE A 222 0.22 -11.14 -21.18
N ASP A 223 -0.51 -10.17 -21.76
CA ASP A 223 -1.88 -9.87 -21.39
C ASP A 223 -2.89 -10.92 -21.91
N ARG A 224 -4.19 -10.64 -21.79
CA ARG A 224 -5.25 -11.53 -22.28
C ARG A 224 -5.37 -11.58 -23.80
N GLU A 225 -4.84 -10.57 -24.47
CA GLU A 225 -4.87 -10.39 -25.91
C GLU A 225 -3.60 -10.94 -26.58
N GLY A 226 -2.69 -11.51 -25.79
CA GLY A 226 -1.44 -12.08 -26.28
C GLY A 226 -0.33 -11.05 -26.49
N GLN A 227 -0.50 -9.81 -26.02
CA GLN A 227 0.49 -8.75 -26.17
C GLN A 227 1.45 -8.69 -24.97
N PRO A 228 2.75 -8.44 -25.21
CA PRO A 228 3.69 -8.15 -24.14
C PRO A 228 3.25 -6.92 -23.34
N CYS A 229 3.08 -7.07 -22.02
CA CYS A 229 2.67 -5.99 -21.14
C CYS A 229 3.38 -6.14 -19.78
N LEU A 230 3.65 -5.03 -19.09
CA LEU A 230 4.13 -5.09 -17.71
C LEU A 230 2.95 -4.83 -16.77
N ILE A 231 2.55 -5.87 -16.02
CA ILE A 231 1.51 -5.72 -15.00
C ILE A 231 2.15 -5.17 -13.74
N VAL A 232 1.59 -4.07 -13.25
CA VAL A 232 2.08 -3.37 -12.07
C VAL A 232 1.05 -3.43 -10.94
N GLY A 233 1.56 -3.42 -9.72
CA GLY A 233 0.80 -3.33 -8.49
C GLY A 233 1.09 -2.02 -7.77
N LYS A 234 0.16 -1.62 -6.93
CA LYS A 234 0.42 -0.66 -5.86
C LYS A 234 -0.41 -0.98 -4.64
N ASP A 235 -0.02 -0.40 -3.52
CA ASP A 235 -0.88 -0.24 -2.36
C ASP A 235 -1.12 1.24 -2.10
N GLY A 236 -2.35 1.70 -2.38
CA GLY A 236 -2.74 3.12 -2.28
C GLY A 236 -3.67 3.40 -1.12
N ASN A 237 -3.50 4.49 -0.39
CA ASN A 237 -4.28 4.79 0.81
C ASN A 237 -5.82 4.76 0.60
N THR A 238 -6.29 5.20 -0.57
CA THR A 238 -7.72 5.29 -0.90
C THR A 238 -8.24 4.02 -1.56
N THR A 239 -7.49 3.45 -2.50
CA THR A 239 -7.97 2.31 -3.31
C THR A 239 -7.45 0.96 -2.84
N ASP A 240 -6.63 0.95 -1.79
CA ASP A 240 -5.89 -0.21 -1.29
C ASP A 240 -5.03 -0.87 -2.39
N ILE A 241 -4.75 -2.17 -2.25
CA ILE A 241 -4.07 -2.95 -3.28
C ILE A 241 -4.87 -2.92 -4.58
N THR A 242 -4.20 -2.50 -5.66
CA THR A 242 -4.74 -2.40 -7.02
C THR A 242 -3.67 -2.82 -8.03
N THR A 243 -4.12 -3.14 -9.24
CA THR A 243 -3.25 -3.60 -10.33
C THR A 243 -3.57 -2.79 -11.59
N GLY A 244 -2.58 -2.60 -12.45
CA GLY A 244 -2.63 -1.76 -13.64
C GLY A 244 -1.66 -2.23 -14.71
N HIS A 245 -1.69 -1.57 -15.86
CA HIS A 245 -0.72 -1.77 -16.94
C HIS A 245 0.19 -0.57 -17.10
N TYR A 246 1.49 -0.82 -17.10
CA TYR A 246 2.44 0.15 -17.57
C TYR A 246 2.26 0.40 -19.07
N ALA A 247 2.16 1.68 -19.44
CA ALA A 247 1.86 2.14 -20.79
C ALA A 247 3.05 2.76 -21.52
N GLY A 248 4.20 2.88 -20.87
CA GLY A 248 5.32 3.67 -21.39
C GLY A 248 5.46 5.04 -20.73
N LEU A 249 6.31 5.87 -21.34
CA LEU A 249 6.46 7.27 -21.00
C LEU A 249 5.37 8.10 -21.71
N VAL A 250 4.72 8.97 -20.96
CA VAL A 250 3.64 9.84 -21.42
C VAL A 250 4.01 11.28 -21.14
N LEU A 251 3.75 12.16 -22.10
CA LEU A 251 3.88 13.60 -21.89
C LEU A 251 2.69 14.06 -21.05
N PHE A 252 2.97 14.68 -19.90
CA PHE A 252 1.97 15.20 -18.99
C PHE A 252 2.10 16.72 -18.91
N THR A 253 0.98 17.44 -18.89
CA THR A 253 0.99 18.88 -18.73
C THR A 253 0.54 19.21 -17.32
N LEU A 254 1.46 19.75 -16.51
CA LEU A 254 1.26 19.91 -15.08
C LEU A 254 0.14 20.91 -14.76
N ASN A 255 0.09 22.06 -15.47
CA ASN A 255 -0.78 23.19 -15.17
C ASN A 255 -1.21 23.98 -16.43
N GLU A 256 -2.13 24.94 -16.29
CA GLU A 256 -2.52 25.94 -17.32
C GLU A 256 -1.33 26.72 -17.91
N ALA A 257 -0.21 26.78 -17.17
CA ALA A 257 1.05 27.40 -17.59
C ALA A 257 1.87 26.59 -18.62
N SER A 258 1.37 25.44 -19.09
CA SER A 258 1.96 24.62 -20.18
C SER A 258 3.35 24.03 -19.90
N THR A 259 3.76 23.86 -18.64
CA THR A 259 4.97 23.09 -18.31
C THR A 259 4.73 21.61 -18.59
N GLU A 260 5.41 21.09 -19.60
CA GLU A 260 5.38 19.67 -19.96
C GLU A 260 6.37 18.89 -19.09
N SER A 261 5.89 17.82 -18.48
CA SER A 261 6.71 16.78 -17.85
C SER A 261 6.59 15.47 -18.62
N VAL A 262 7.56 14.59 -18.43
CA VAL A 262 7.57 13.23 -18.96
C VAL A 262 7.35 12.29 -17.78
N GLU A 263 6.32 11.47 -17.83
CA GLU A 263 5.90 10.63 -16.69
C GLU A 263 5.69 9.19 -17.14
N LEU A 264 5.69 8.23 -16.21
CA LEU A 264 5.22 6.89 -16.50
C LEU A 264 3.68 6.87 -16.48
N GLY A 265 3.07 6.40 -17.56
CA GLY A 265 1.63 6.20 -17.63
C GLY A 265 1.24 4.81 -17.15
N ILE A 266 0.27 4.73 -16.23
CA ILE A 266 -0.35 3.48 -15.81
C ILE A 266 -1.84 3.52 -16.16
N TYR A 267 -2.30 2.53 -16.94
CA TYR A 267 -3.71 2.34 -17.22
C TYR A 267 -4.37 1.40 -16.20
N ASN A 268 -5.66 1.61 -15.97
CA ASN A 268 -6.46 0.72 -15.13
C ASN A 268 -6.48 -0.71 -15.68
N TRP A 269 -6.37 -1.68 -14.77
CA TRP A 269 -6.56 -3.09 -15.09
C TRP A 269 -7.79 -3.63 -14.37
N GLY A 270 -8.73 -4.21 -15.12
CA GLY A 270 -9.94 -4.77 -14.54
C GLY A 270 -10.93 -5.34 -15.55
N ILE A 271 -11.55 -6.46 -15.18
CA ILE A 271 -12.65 -7.12 -15.92
C ILE A 271 -13.99 -6.37 -15.71
N LYS A 272 -14.03 -5.40 -14.80
CA LYS A 272 -15.22 -4.63 -14.45
C LYS A 272 -14.87 -3.16 -14.42
N HIS A 273 -15.72 -2.33 -15.01
CA HIS A 273 -15.61 -0.86 -15.13
C HIS A 273 -15.48 -0.07 -13.81
N ALA A 274 -15.41 -0.74 -12.65
CA ALA A 274 -15.46 -0.13 -11.32
C ALA A 274 -14.11 -0.11 -10.56
N ASN A 275 -13.05 -0.77 -11.06
CA ASN A 275 -11.77 -0.80 -10.36
C ASN A 275 -10.77 0.15 -11.04
N VAL A 276 -10.69 1.38 -10.56
CA VAL A 276 -9.59 2.28 -10.91
C VAL A 276 -8.27 1.78 -10.35
N PHE A 277 -7.17 2.06 -11.05
CA PHE A 277 -5.83 1.83 -10.52
C PHE A 277 -5.59 2.78 -9.34
N SER A 278 -5.73 4.09 -9.55
CA SER A 278 -5.60 5.08 -8.47
C SER A 278 -6.81 5.99 -8.31
N ALA A 279 -6.97 6.56 -7.12
CA ALA A 279 -7.89 7.65 -6.84
C ALA A 279 -7.22 8.73 -6.00
N GLU A 280 -7.91 9.86 -5.81
CA GLU A 280 -7.45 10.93 -4.92
C GLU A 280 -7.12 10.38 -3.53
N GLY A 281 -5.94 10.74 -3.02
CA GLY A 281 -5.37 10.20 -1.78
C GLY A 281 -4.38 9.05 -1.97
N ASP A 282 -4.22 8.51 -3.20
CA ASP A 282 -3.16 7.54 -3.52
C ASP A 282 -1.82 8.20 -3.94
N SER A 283 -1.74 9.53 -3.97
CA SER A 283 -0.51 10.24 -4.29
C SER A 283 0.61 9.87 -3.31
N GLY A 284 1.80 9.70 -3.87
CA GLY A 284 3.02 9.25 -3.23
C GLY A 284 3.13 7.73 -3.02
N SER A 285 2.10 6.94 -3.35
CA SER A 285 2.19 5.47 -3.34
C SER A 285 3.18 4.96 -4.39
N LEU A 286 3.95 3.93 -4.03
CA LEU A 286 4.85 3.26 -4.96
C LEU A 286 4.10 2.29 -5.86
N VAL A 287 4.35 2.42 -7.16
CA VAL A 287 4.03 1.43 -8.18
C VAL A 287 5.20 0.48 -8.31
N TRP A 288 4.92 -0.82 -8.32
CA TRP A 288 5.91 -1.87 -8.37
C TRP A 288 5.50 -2.97 -9.33
N TYR A 289 6.47 -3.70 -9.86
CA TYR A 289 6.25 -4.94 -10.57
C TYR A 289 7.03 -6.07 -9.89
N THR A 290 6.76 -7.32 -10.26
CA THR A 290 7.42 -8.47 -9.64
C THR A 290 8.30 -9.22 -10.62
N ARG A 291 9.52 -9.54 -10.19
CA ARG A 291 10.45 -10.44 -10.88
C ARG A 291 11.17 -11.28 -9.83
N ASP A 292 11.32 -12.57 -10.10
CA ASP A 292 12.05 -13.51 -9.22
C ASP A 292 11.61 -13.44 -7.75
N LYS A 293 10.30 -13.33 -7.50
CA LYS A 293 9.67 -13.25 -6.16
C LYS A 293 10.04 -12.00 -5.35
N LYS A 294 10.59 -10.97 -6.00
CA LYS A 294 10.89 -9.67 -5.40
C LYS A 294 10.11 -8.57 -6.12
N ALA A 295 9.83 -7.49 -5.41
CA ALA A 295 9.28 -6.27 -6.00
C ALA A 295 10.41 -5.35 -6.47
N PHE A 296 10.13 -4.65 -7.57
CA PHE A 296 10.97 -3.60 -8.12
C PHE A 296 10.12 -2.36 -8.36
N ILE A 297 10.60 -1.21 -7.89
CA ILE A 297 9.88 0.07 -7.99
C ILE A 297 9.85 0.52 -9.45
N VAL A 298 8.65 0.71 -9.98
CA VAL A 298 8.41 1.31 -11.29
C VAL A 298 8.42 2.83 -11.17
N GLY A 299 7.66 3.36 -10.21
CA GLY A 299 7.57 4.80 -9.99
C GLY A 299 6.74 5.16 -8.77
N GLN A 300 6.63 6.46 -8.51
CA GLN A 300 5.81 7.02 -7.44
C GLN A 300 4.66 7.81 -8.06
N ILE A 301 3.42 7.56 -7.61
CA ILE A 301 2.25 8.30 -8.09
C ILE A 301 2.34 9.75 -7.62
N HIS A 302 2.05 10.70 -8.50
CA HIS A 302 1.78 12.08 -8.09
C HIS A 302 0.39 12.55 -8.52
N SER A 303 -0.08 12.09 -9.69
CA SER A 303 -1.34 12.57 -10.28
C SER A 303 -2.09 11.48 -11.06
N GLY A 304 -3.29 11.83 -11.50
CA GLY A 304 -4.11 11.01 -12.38
C GLY A 304 -5.09 11.89 -13.17
N SER A 305 -5.58 11.37 -14.28
CA SER A 305 -6.54 12.06 -15.15
C SER A 305 -7.72 11.16 -15.46
N SER A 306 -8.92 11.73 -15.41
CA SER A 306 -10.15 11.09 -15.89
C SER A 306 -10.46 11.48 -17.34
N ILE A 307 -11.15 10.59 -18.06
CA ILE A 307 -11.67 10.90 -19.40
C ILE A 307 -13.16 11.25 -19.30
N GLY A 308 -13.56 12.34 -19.95
CA GLY A 308 -14.95 12.77 -20.08
C GLY A 308 -15.56 13.20 -18.74
N SER A 309 -16.83 12.85 -18.50
CA SER A 309 -17.53 13.14 -17.25
C SER A 309 -17.28 12.12 -16.14
N SER A 310 -16.31 11.23 -16.30
CA SER A 310 -15.99 10.22 -15.29
C SER A 310 -15.28 10.87 -14.09
N THR A 311 -15.67 10.48 -12.89
CA THR A 311 -14.96 10.82 -11.64
C THR A 311 -13.81 9.86 -11.34
N SER A 312 -13.61 8.85 -12.19
CA SER A 312 -12.65 7.77 -12.01
C SER A 312 -11.43 8.00 -12.91
N ASN A 313 -10.21 7.88 -12.37
CA ASN A 313 -8.98 8.07 -13.15
C ASN A 313 -8.92 7.02 -14.26
N HIS A 314 -8.66 7.44 -15.49
CA HIS A 314 -8.39 6.56 -16.61
C HIS A 314 -6.89 6.26 -16.74
N VAL A 315 -6.07 7.26 -16.44
CA VAL A 315 -4.59 7.17 -16.44
C VAL A 315 -4.05 7.69 -15.11
N THR A 316 -3.06 7.00 -14.58
CA THR A 316 -2.28 7.42 -13.42
C THR A 316 -0.86 7.75 -13.86
N TYR A 317 -0.32 8.88 -13.41
CA TYR A 317 1.01 9.34 -13.75
C TYR A 317 1.98 9.13 -12.59
N CYS A 318 3.17 8.62 -12.91
CA CYS A 318 4.19 8.35 -11.92
C CYS A 318 5.54 8.94 -12.31
N THR A 319 6.25 9.52 -11.34
CA THR A 319 7.67 9.83 -11.47
C THR A 319 8.45 8.52 -11.50
N PRO A 320 9.41 8.32 -12.43
CA PRO A 320 10.17 7.09 -12.49
C PRO A 320 10.98 6.78 -11.23
N GLY A 321 10.97 5.52 -10.78
CA GLY A 321 11.60 5.11 -9.54
C GLY A 321 13.11 5.33 -9.51
N TRP A 322 13.80 5.08 -10.62
CA TRP A 322 15.25 5.33 -10.71
C TRP A 322 15.60 6.82 -10.60
N HIS A 323 14.76 7.69 -11.16
CA HIS A 323 14.95 9.13 -11.12
C HIS A 323 14.74 9.65 -9.71
N LEU A 324 13.66 9.22 -9.06
CA LEU A 324 13.37 9.51 -7.66
C LEU A 324 14.55 9.09 -6.77
N LEU A 325 15.02 7.85 -6.89
CA LEU A 325 16.11 7.33 -6.07
C LEU A 325 17.42 8.11 -6.26
N ASP A 326 17.79 8.40 -7.51
CA ASP A 326 19.00 9.19 -7.82
C ASP A 326 18.92 10.61 -7.23
N GLN A 327 17.78 11.30 -7.39
CA GLN A 327 17.57 12.63 -6.82
C GLN A 327 17.64 12.63 -5.29
N THR A 328 16.98 11.66 -4.64
CA THR A 328 16.98 11.56 -3.18
C THR A 328 18.39 11.29 -2.66
N LEU A 329 19.12 10.34 -3.23
CA LEU A 329 20.48 10.01 -2.78
C LEU A 329 21.46 11.18 -2.96
N ARG A 330 21.42 11.88 -4.10
CA ARG A 330 22.27 13.06 -4.34
C ARG A 330 22.01 14.17 -3.33
N THR A 331 20.73 14.45 -3.09
CA THR A 331 20.31 15.52 -2.17
C THR A 331 20.73 15.20 -0.74
N LEU A 332 20.46 13.98 -0.28
CA LEU A 332 20.84 13.56 1.07
C LEU A 332 22.36 13.53 1.28
N ALA A 333 23.12 13.04 0.29
CA ALA A 333 24.58 13.08 0.36
C ALA A 333 25.13 14.51 0.45
N ALA A 334 24.53 15.46 -0.27
CA ALA A 334 24.89 16.88 -0.17
C ALA A 334 24.58 17.45 1.22
N ILE A 335 23.41 17.13 1.78
CA ILE A 335 23.01 17.55 3.13
C ILE A 335 23.98 17.01 4.18
N ILE A 336 24.30 15.71 4.15
CA ILE A 336 25.24 15.08 5.10
C ILE A 336 26.60 15.76 5.01
N LYS A 337 27.11 15.99 3.80
CA LYS A 337 28.41 16.65 3.60
C LYS A 337 28.45 18.07 4.18
N ILE A 338 27.35 18.83 4.12
CA ILE A 338 27.27 20.16 4.74
C ILE A 338 27.45 20.01 6.27
N TYR A 339 26.69 19.13 6.90
CA TYR A 339 26.75 18.91 8.35
C TYR A 339 28.09 18.33 8.84
N SER A 340 28.78 17.52 8.04
CA SER A 340 30.10 16.99 8.40
C SER A 340 31.24 18.01 8.30
N ASN A 341 31.06 19.12 7.58
CA ASN A 341 32.08 20.18 7.47
C ASN A 341 31.88 21.34 8.47
N GLU A 342 30.78 21.33 9.22
CA GLU A 342 30.45 22.36 10.22
C GLU A 342 30.75 21.93 11.67
N ASN A 343 31.25 20.70 11.89
CA ASN A 343 31.71 20.16 13.19
C ASN A 343 33.21 19.86 13.19
#